data_AF-A0A940P374-F1
#
_entry.id   AF-A0A940P374-F1
#
_cell.length_a   1.000
_cell.length_b   1.000
_cell.length_c   1.000
_cell.angle_alpha   90.00
_cell.angle_beta   90.00
_cell.angle_gamma   90.00
#
_symmetry.space_group_name_H-M   'P 1'
#
loop_
_entity.id
_entity.type
_entity.pdbx_description
1 polymer ?
#
loop_
_entity_poly.entity_id
_entity_poly.type
_entity_poly.pdbx_seq_one_letter_code
_entity_poly.pdbx_strand_id
1 'polypeptide(L)' 'MSEETHFEVQPDTVKLIGNVMHGIAGTYQGRPVTFICDVPQQSILVPEDMEDVYHDILNAVLRYLKIVGKI' A
#
# COMPACT_ATOMS: atom_id res chain seq x y z
N MET A 1 5.29 10.09 -22.87
CA MET A 1 4.09 9.92 -22.04
C MET A 1 4.56 9.18 -20.80
N SER A 2 4.58 9.85 -19.65
CA SER A 2 4.95 9.22 -18.40
C SER A 2 3.83 8.26 -18.04
N GLU A 3 4.10 6.95 -18.01
CA GLU A 3 3.17 6.00 -17.41
C GLU A 3 3.10 6.35 -15.93
N GLU A 4 2.02 7.00 -15.50
CA GLU A 4 1.75 7.18 -14.07
C GLU A 4 1.66 5.79 -13.45
N THR A 5 2.61 5.49 -12.58
CA THR A 5 2.64 4.19 -11.88
C THR A 5 1.49 4.18 -10.89
N HIS A 6 0.36 3.62 -11.32
CA HIS A 6 -0.84 3.55 -10.49
C HIS A 6 -0.80 2.31 -9.60
N PHE A 7 -0.55 2.52 -8.31
CA PHE A 7 -0.69 1.46 -7.30
C PHE A 7 -2.12 1.33 -6.79
N GLU A 8 -2.56 0.09 -6.61
CA GLU A 8 -3.83 -0.27 -5.99
C GLU A 8 -3.63 -1.45 -5.03
N VAL A 9 -4.24 -1.38 -3.85
CA VAL A 9 -4.23 -2.47 -2.87
C VAL A 9 -5.08 -3.64 -3.39
N GLN A 10 -4.49 -4.83 -3.44
CA GLN A 10 -5.15 -6.08 -3.82
C GLN A 10 -5.92 -6.63 -2.61
N PRO A 11 -7.28 -6.54 -2.59
CA PRO A 11 -8.05 -6.79 -1.36
C PRO A 11 -7.95 -8.21 -0.81
N ASP A 12 -7.77 -9.19 -1.70
CA ASP A 12 -7.59 -10.61 -1.38
C ASP A 12 -6.26 -10.92 -0.67
N THR A 13 -5.28 -10.02 -0.79
CA THR A 13 -3.97 -10.14 -0.12
C THR A 13 -3.96 -9.51 1.28
N VAL A 14 -5.00 -8.72 1.62
CA VAL A 14 -5.02 -7.93 2.84
C VAL A 14 -5.25 -8.80 4.07
N LYS A 15 -4.39 -8.63 5.07
CA LYS A 15 -4.52 -9.25 6.39
C LYS A 15 -4.42 -8.18 7.47
N LEU A 16 -5.43 -8.11 8.34
CA LEU A 16 -5.44 -7.21 9.50
C LEU A 16 -5.14 -8.02 10.77
N ILE A 17 -4.05 -7.67 11.45
CA ILE A 17 -3.63 -8.30 12.71
C ILE A 17 -3.55 -7.19 13.76
N GLY A 18 -4.57 -7.09 14.60
CA GLY A 18 -4.72 -5.94 15.51
C GLY A 18 -4.90 -4.64 14.72
N ASN A 19 -4.02 -3.68 14.97
CA ASN A 19 -4.02 -2.37 14.29
C ASN A 19 -3.13 -2.33 13.04
N VAL A 20 -2.48 -3.44 12.69
CA VAL A 20 -1.53 -3.50 11.58
C VAL A 20 -2.15 -4.22 10.38
N MET A 21 -2.12 -3.56 9.23
CA MET A 21 -2.60 -4.07 7.95
C MET A 21 -1.42 -4.46 7.07
N HIS A 22 -1.38 -5.71 6.62
CA HIS A 22 -0.42 -6.20 5.64
C HIS A 22 -1.13 -6.42 4.31
N GLY A 23 -0.45 -6.22 3.19
CA GLY A 23 -1.03 -6.52 1.88
C GLY A 23 -0.06 -6.25 0.72
N ILE A 24 -0.59 -6.38 -0.50
CA ILE A 24 0.10 -6.06 -1.75
C ILE A 24 -0.57 -4.86 -2.41
N ALA A 25 0.22 -3.86 -2.80
CA ALA A 25 -0.22 -2.69 -3.54
C ALA A 25 0.27 -2.76 -4.99
N GLY A 26 -0.27 -3.69 -5.79
CA GLY A 26 0.10 -3.86 -7.19
C GLY A 26 1.50 -4.45 -7.41
N THR A 27 2.13 -4.08 -8.53
CA THR A 27 3.47 -4.54 -8.93
C THR A 27 4.36 -3.37 -9.35
N TYR A 28 5.63 -3.38 -8.96
CA TYR A 28 6.65 -2.43 -9.38
C TYR A 28 7.86 -3.19 -9.93
N GLN A 29 8.33 -2.83 -11.12
CA GLN A 29 9.44 -3.51 -11.81
C GLN A 29 9.27 -5.05 -11.90
N GLY A 30 8.02 -5.50 -12.11
CA GLY A 30 7.68 -6.93 -12.18
C GLY A 30 7.66 -7.67 -10.84
N ARG A 31 7.83 -6.96 -9.71
CA ARG A 31 7.79 -7.52 -8.35
C ARG A 31 6.53 -7.05 -7.60
N PRO A 32 5.91 -7.89 -6.76
CA PRO A 32 4.80 -7.47 -5.93
C PRO A 32 5.26 -6.43 -4.90
N VAL A 33 4.48 -5.36 -4.73
CA VAL A 33 4.77 -4.31 -3.75
C VAL A 33 4.09 -4.67 -2.43
N THR A 34 4.83 -5.29 -1.52
CA THR A 34 4.31 -5.59 -0.18
C THR A 34 4.36 -4.36 0.71
N PHE A 35 3.34 -4.14 1.53
CA PHE A 35 3.35 -3.07 2.52
C PHE A 35 2.91 -3.58 3.91
N ILE A 36 3.32 -2.84 4.93
CA ILE A 36 2.82 -2.94 6.30
C ILE A 36 2.30 -1.56 6.68
N CYS A 37 1.06 -1.45 7.13
CA CYS A 37 0.43 -0.19 7.50
C CYS A 37 0.00 -0.22 8.97
N ASP A 38 0.46 0.77 9.75
CA ASP A 38 -0.15 1.10 11.03
C ASP A 38 -1.40 1.95 10.73
N VAL A 39 -2.58 1.34 10.89
CA VAL A 39 -3.85 1.96 10.47
C VAL A 39 -4.16 3.22 11.29
N PRO A 40 -4.06 3.22 12.64
CA PRO A 40 -4.22 4.43 13.44
C PRO A 40 -3.28 5.58 13.04
N GLN A 41 -2.02 5.28 12.75
CA GLN A 41 -1.03 6.31 12.44
C GLN A 41 -1.01 6.72 10.96
N GLN A 42 -1.71 5.97 10.10
CA GLN A 42 -1.72 6.18 8.65
C GLN A 42 -0.32 6.17 8.03
N SER A 43 0.61 5.43 8.64
CA SER A 43 1.98 5.27 8.19
C SER A 43 2.19 3.89 7.58
N ILE A 44 3.02 3.80 6.55
CA ILE A 44 3.38 2.51 5.94
C ILE A 44 4.88 2.24 6.00
N LEU A 45 5.23 0.96 5.98
CA LEU A 45 6.55 0.43 5.70
C LEU A 45 6.50 -0.32 4.38
N VAL A 46 7.49 -0.06 3.53
CA VAL A 46 7.69 -0.70 2.23
C VAL A 46 9.16 -1.13 2.13
N PRO A 47 9.52 -2.03 1.18
CA PRO A 47 10.90 -2.33 0.86
C PRO A 47 11.74 -1.08 0.50
N GLU A 48 13.01 -1.08 0.89
CA GLU A 48 13.95 0.05 0.68
C GLU A 48 14.17 0.38 -0.81
N ASP A 49 14.07 -0.62 -1.70
CA ASP A 49 14.17 -0.44 -3.15
C ASP A 49 12.93 0.21 -3.79
N MET A 50 11.97 0.66 -2.97
CA MET A 50 10.72 1.30 -3.38
C MET A 50 10.53 2.70 -2.77
N GLU A 51 11.60 3.32 -2.25
CA GLU A 51 11.55 4.68 -1.70
C GLU A 51 11.11 5.73 -2.74
N ASP A 52 11.49 5.56 -4.01
CA ASP A 52 11.15 6.45 -5.12
C ASP A 52 9.64 6.49 -5.42
N VAL A 53 8.93 5.43 -5.08
CA VAL A 53 7.49 5.27 -5.27
C VAL A 53 6.71 5.23 -3.95
N TYR A 54 7.36 5.51 -2.81
CA TYR A 54 6.77 5.43 -1.47
C TYR A 54 5.43 6.19 -1.37
N HIS A 55 5.38 7.42 -1.88
CA HIS A 55 4.20 8.27 -1.78
C HIS A 55 3.01 7.72 -2.58
N ASP A 56 3.26 7.09 -3.72
CA ASP A 56 2.19 6.52 -4.55
C ASP A 56 1.61 5.27 -3.88
N ILE A 57 2.46 4.45 -3.25
CA ILE A 57 2.04 3.29 -2.44
C ILE A 57 1.24 3.76 -1.23
N LEU A 58 1.72 4.77 -0.50
CA LEU A 58 1.01 5.37 0.63
C LEU A 58 -0.37 5.85 0.21
N ASN A 59 -0.47 6.60 -0.88
CA ASN A 59 -1.74 7.09 -1.41
C ASN A 59 -2.69 5.93 -1.77
N ALA A 60 -2.18 4.84 -2.35
CA ALA A 60 -2.96 3.64 -2.64
C ALA A 60 -3.53 2.99 -1.37
N VAL A 61 -2.70 2.86 -0.33
CA VAL A 61 -3.10 2.30 0.97
C VAL A 61 -4.15 3.19 1.64
N LEU A 62 -3.96 4.52 1.65
CA LEU A 62 -4.92 5.45 2.22
C LEU A 62 -6.26 5.46 1.48
N ARG A 63 -6.26 5.37 0.14
CA ARG A 63 -7.49 5.20 -0.65
C ARG A 63 -8.22 3.92 -0.25
N TYR A 64 -7.51 2.82 -0.11
CA TYR A 64 -8.09 1.55 0.32
C TYR A 64 -8.70 1.64 1.73
N LEU A 65 -7.99 2.22 2.70
CA LEU A 65 -8.49 2.39 4.07
C LEU A 65 -9.79 3.21 4.13
N LYS A 66 -9.93 4.24 3.29
CA LYS A 66 -11.18 5.01 3.13
C LYS A 66 -12.32 4.13 2.59
N ILE A 67 -12.04 3.31 1.58
CA ILE A 67 -13.03 2.40 0.97
C ILE A 67 -13.56 1.39 2.00
N VAL A 68 -12.68 0.85 2.85
CA VAL A 68 -13.07 -0.13 3.87
C VAL A 68 -13.53 0.47 5.20
N GLY A 69 -13.70 1.80 5.27
CA GLY A 69 -14.20 2.51 6.46
C GLY A 69 -13.29 2.41 7.68
N LYS A 70 -11.97 2.36 7.47
CA LYS A 70 -10.96 2.34 8.55
C LYS A 70 -10.42 3.72 8.90
N ILE A 71 -10.61 4.71 8.01
CA ILE A 71 -10.35 6.14 8.21
C ILE A 71 -11.42 6.98 7.53
#